data_AF-A0A4P5U2Y7-F1
#
_entry.id   AF-A0A4P5U2Y7-F1
#
_cell.length_a   1.000
_cell.length_b   1.000
_cell.length_c   1.000
_cell.angle_alpha   90.00
_cell.angle_beta   90.00
_cell.angle_gamma   90.00
#
_symmetry.space_group_name_H-M   'P 1'
#
loop_
_entity.id
_entity.type
_entity.pdbx_description
1 polymer ?
#
loop_
_entity_poly.entity_id
_entity_poly.type
_entity_poly.pdbx_seq_one_letter_code
_entity_poly.pdbx_strand_id
1 'polypeptide(L)'
;MSGLVVQPGARQLQGPMLQRLDIVASTLAELETRQTRQFFQEFATLLDHCLHQHYPLTPAMLGHQPGLWDWRRLSSSRALAWTDQLLDEQADQLDWLALSQNPALPWSAALIERHAERWHWPLLSDNPGLPWSSDLLRANAYRWHWASLSRSPNLPWTASFIAANAERWDWTGLSWNHDLPLNAGLLERHGDRWDWTGLSANLALHADQQLIGQFAAYWHWSWLSSNPSLRWSEALIAEHAQRWDWPALSAQPKLPWSPDLIARNSERWQWPALSSNPSLPWEPALIATWSERWDWPALSKNPGLCWNESLLETYSNRWDWRGLSQNPALPWSVELLNRYLERWDWDDLSWNTGLPWSDTLIARFAGHWDWAGLSSSALLPWTEGLIADHAADWDWERLSANPALPWSQGLIQTYLDNWNWATLSSQAQLPWSTDFYRAFHAHWFAPLVSAHQSFDIQTLQAADIEALLQTQPDRAPT
;
A
#
# COMPACT_ATOMS: atom_id res chain seq x y z
N MET A 1 28.78 -49.62 -24.84
CA MET A 1 28.28 -48.61 -23.89
C MET A 1 28.79 -47.25 -24.38
N SER A 2 28.22 -46.72 -25.45
CA SER A 2 27.05 -45.82 -25.45
C SER A 2 27.42 -44.41 -24.98
N GLY A 3 28.08 -43.65 -25.86
CA GLY A 3 28.13 -42.19 -25.77
C GLY A 3 26.88 -41.61 -26.43
N LEU A 4 25.91 -41.20 -25.62
CA LEU A 4 24.75 -40.42 -26.06
C LEU A 4 25.21 -38.97 -26.26
N VAL A 5 25.39 -38.57 -27.52
CA VAL A 5 25.51 -37.16 -27.89
C VAL A 5 24.10 -36.58 -27.91
N VAL A 6 23.83 -35.71 -26.94
CA VAL A 6 22.64 -34.83 -26.92
C VAL A 6 22.75 -33.87 -28.09
N GLN A 7 21.77 -33.87 -29.00
CA GLN A 7 21.59 -32.77 -29.95
C GLN A 7 20.82 -31.63 -29.27
N PRO A 8 21.34 -30.40 -29.24
CA PRO A 8 20.53 -29.23 -28.93
C PRO A 8 19.90 -28.70 -30.22
N GLY A 9 18.64 -29.06 -30.44
CA GLY A 9 17.80 -28.47 -31.48
C GLY A 9 17.31 -27.09 -31.07
N ALA A 10 18.18 -26.08 -31.12
CA ALA A 10 17.76 -24.68 -31.18
C ALA A 10 17.99 -24.19 -32.61
N ARG A 11 16.93 -24.18 -33.43
CA ARG A 11 16.98 -23.51 -34.75
C ARG A 11 17.20 -22.02 -34.51
N GLN A 12 18.43 -21.55 -34.68
CA GLN A 12 18.74 -20.13 -34.80
C GLN A 12 17.94 -19.56 -35.98
N LEU A 13 17.16 -18.51 -35.73
CA LEU A 13 16.47 -17.75 -36.77
C LEU A 13 17.50 -17.23 -37.78
N GLN A 14 17.33 -17.55 -39.06
CA GLN A 14 18.27 -17.16 -40.12
C GLN A 14 18.14 -15.65 -40.43
N GLY A 15 19.25 -15.01 -40.84
CA GLY A 15 19.34 -13.56 -41.10
C GLY A 15 18.20 -12.93 -41.92
N PRO A 16 17.66 -13.56 -42.99
CA PRO A 16 16.53 -13.01 -43.75
C PRO A 16 15.21 -12.98 -42.96
N MET A 17 15.05 -13.90 -42.00
CA MET A 17 13.87 -13.97 -41.14
C MET A 17 13.93 -12.90 -40.03
N LEU A 18 15.14 -12.61 -39.52
CA LEU A 18 15.39 -11.48 -38.62
C LEU A 18 15.13 -10.13 -39.31
N GLN A 19 15.63 -9.93 -40.53
CA GLN A 19 15.35 -8.70 -41.29
C GLN A 19 13.86 -8.49 -41.58
N ARG A 20 13.11 -9.57 -41.84
CA ARG A 20 11.64 -9.48 -42.01
C ARG A 20 10.94 -9.15 -40.70
N LEU A 21 11.39 -9.70 -39.57
CA LEU A 21 10.86 -9.36 -38.26
C LEU A 21 11.15 -7.90 -37.90
N ASP A 22 12.34 -7.39 -38.24
CA ASP A 22 12.71 -5.99 -38.02
C ASP A 22 11.87 -5.03 -38.85
N ILE A 23 11.62 -5.33 -40.14
CA ILE A 23 10.73 -4.54 -41.01
C ILE A 23 9.29 -4.56 -40.49
N VAL A 24 8.80 -5.72 -40.06
CA VAL A 24 7.45 -5.83 -39.50
C VAL A 24 7.35 -5.04 -38.20
N ALA A 25 8.34 -5.15 -37.31
CA ALA A 25 8.38 -4.40 -36.06
C ALA A 25 8.45 -2.87 -36.30
N SER A 26 9.28 -2.41 -37.25
CA SER A 26 9.36 -0.99 -37.59
C SER A 26 8.06 -0.47 -38.19
N THR A 27 7.42 -1.25 -39.06
CA THR A 27 6.13 -0.89 -39.67
C THR A 27 5.02 -0.82 -38.63
N LEU A 28 5.00 -1.75 -37.67
CA LEU A 28 4.05 -1.75 -36.56
C LEU A 28 4.25 -0.55 -35.64
N ALA A 29 5.50 -0.23 -35.27
CA ALA A 29 5.81 0.93 -34.45
C ALA A 29 5.43 2.27 -35.13
N GLU A 30 5.65 2.39 -36.45
CA GLU A 30 5.19 3.55 -37.21
C GLU A 30 3.66 3.65 -37.25
N LEU A 31 2.96 2.53 -37.39
CA LEU A 31 1.51 2.49 -37.38
C LEU A 31 0.95 2.92 -36.03
N GLU A 32 1.52 2.38 -34.95
CA GLU A 32 1.17 2.72 -33.56
C GLU A 32 1.39 4.22 -33.29
N THR A 33 2.56 4.75 -33.64
CA THR A 33 2.86 6.19 -33.52
C THR A 33 1.83 7.04 -34.27
N ARG A 34 1.46 6.66 -35.50
CA ARG A 34 0.44 7.38 -36.28
C ARG A 34 -0.93 7.32 -35.63
N GLN A 35 -1.33 6.18 -35.09
CA GLN A 35 -2.61 6.00 -34.40
C GLN A 35 -2.66 6.85 -33.12
N THR A 36 -1.61 6.82 -32.31
CA THR A 36 -1.47 7.64 -31.10
C THR A 36 -1.50 9.12 -31.44
N ARG A 37 -0.78 9.53 -32.49
CA ARG A 37 -0.80 10.92 -32.96
C ARG A 37 -2.21 11.35 -33.39
N GLN A 38 -2.91 10.54 -34.19
CA GLN A 38 -4.27 10.85 -34.61
C GLN A 38 -5.22 10.92 -33.40
N PHE A 39 -5.10 10.01 -32.44
CA PHE A 39 -5.89 10.03 -31.22
C PHE A 39 -5.73 11.35 -30.44
N PHE A 40 -4.49 11.80 -30.22
CA PHE A 40 -4.25 13.06 -29.51
C PHE A 40 -4.57 14.32 -30.34
N GLN A 41 -4.66 14.22 -31.68
CA GLN A 41 -5.25 15.30 -32.50
C GLN A 41 -6.76 15.46 -32.22
N GLU A 42 -7.46 14.34 -32.01
CA GLU A 42 -8.90 14.33 -31.70
C GLU A 42 -9.17 14.81 -30.26
N PHE A 43 -8.28 14.51 -29.31
CA PHE A 43 -8.47 14.78 -27.87
C PHE A 43 -7.37 15.67 -27.29
N ALA A 44 -7.33 16.94 -27.74
CA ALA A 44 -6.35 17.94 -27.33
C ALA A 44 -6.24 18.14 -25.80
N THR A 45 -7.37 18.18 -25.09
CA THR A 45 -7.37 18.36 -23.63
C THR A 45 -6.74 17.16 -22.91
N LEU A 46 -6.89 15.95 -23.43
CA LEU A 46 -6.27 14.75 -22.87
C LEU A 46 -4.75 14.74 -23.13
N LEU A 47 -4.31 15.18 -24.31
CA LEU A 47 -2.89 15.31 -24.66
C LEU A 47 -2.14 16.15 -23.62
N ASP A 48 -2.67 17.32 -23.28
CA ASP A 48 -2.02 18.23 -22.32
C ASP A 48 -1.78 17.55 -20.98
N HIS A 49 -2.76 16.80 -20.47
CA HIS A 49 -2.62 16.11 -19.20
C HIS A 49 -1.65 14.91 -19.30
N CYS A 50 -1.68 14.14 -20.38
CA CYS A 50 -0.77 13.01 -20.58
C CYS A 50 0.69 13.46 -20.75
N LEU A 51 0.94 14.59 -21.42
CA LEU A 51 2.29 15.16 -21.56
C LEU A 51 2.91 15.49 -20.20
N HIS A 52 2.13 16.09 -19.31
CA HIS A 52 2.61 16.47 -17.99
C HIS A 52 2.94 15.28 -17.08
N GLN A 53 2.29 14.14 -17.27
CA GLN A 53 2.39 13.01 -16.35
C GLN A 53 3.29 11.87 -16.84
N HIS A 54 3.32 11.61 -18.15
CA HIS A 54 3.87 10.37 -18.68
C HIS A 54 5.02 10.54 -19.68
N TYR A 55 5.16 11.71 -20.31
CA TYR A 55 6.12 11.87 -21.42
C TYR A 55 7.52 12.31 -20.93
N PRO A 56 8.61 11.62 -21.33
CA PRO A 56 9.97 12.01 -20.96
C PRO A 56 10.42 13.21 -21.78
N LEU A 57 10.53 14.37 -21.14
CA LEU A 57 11.03 15.59 -21.77
C LEU A 57 12.57 15.58 -21.77
N THR A 58 13.18 15.85 -22.92
CA THR A 58 14.64 15.98 -23.02
C THR A 58 15.07 17.45 -22.88
N PRO A 59 16.31 17.75 -22.45
CA PRO A 59 16.82 19.12 -22.41
C PRO A 59 16.70 19.87 -23.74
N ALA A 60 16.88 19.18 -24.87
CA ALA A 60 16.71 19.75 -26.21
C ALA A 60 15.26 20.21 -26.46
N MET A 61 14.27 19.40 -26.06
CA MET A 61 12.85 19.75 -26.17
C MET A 61 12.48 20.92 -25.26
N LEU A 62 13.07 20.98 -24.07
CA LEU A 62 12.84 22.08 -23.13
C LEU A 62 13.39 23.41 -23.68
N GLY A 63 14.54 23.37 -24.37
CA GLY A 63 15.22 24.55 -24.91
C GLY A 63 14.51 25.26 -26.07
N HIS A 64 13.63 24.57 -26.81
CA HIS A 64 12.99 25.14 -27.99
C HIS A 64 11.86 26.15 -27.67
N GLN A 65 11.23 26.08 -26.48
CA GLN A 65 10.20 27.05 -26.03
C GLN A 65 10.15 27.20 -24.50
N PRO A 66 10.97 28.09 -23.90
CA PRO A 66 11.08 28.23 -22.44
C PRO A 66 9.77 28.64 -21.73
N GLY A 67 8.88 29.36 -22.42
CA GLY A 67 7.61 29.85 -21.87
C GLY A 67 6.47 28.84 -21.86
N LEU A 68 6.66 27.65 -22.45
CA LEU A 68 5.65 26.59 -22.45
C LEU A 68 5.67 25.71 -21.20
N TRP A 69 6.79 25.71 -20.46
CA TRP A 69 7.02 24.73 -19.41
C TRP A 69 6.73 25.30 -18.04
N ASP A 70 5.94 24.56 -17.26
CA ASP A 70 5.83 24.79 -15.83
C ASP A 70 7.03 24.14 -15.13
N TRP A 71 8.12 24.91 -14.99
CA TRP A 71 9.36 24.45 -14.35
C TRP A 71 9.18 24.01 -12.90
N ARG A 72 8.16 24.50 -12.20
CA ARG A 72 7.83 24.01 -10.85
C ARG A 72 7.34 22.59 -10.89
N ARG A 73 6.44 22.27 -11.83
CA ARG A 73 5.99 20.89 -12.05
C ARG A 73 7.15 19.99 -12.50
N LEU A 74 7.95 20.44 -13.47
CA LEU A 74 9.07 19.65 -14.00
C LEU A 74 10.13 19.31 -12.95
N SER A 75 10.35 20.17 -11.96
CA SER A 75 11.33 19.94 -10.89
C SER A 75 11.02 18.68 -10.06
N SER A 76 9.76 18.25 -10.02
CA SER A 76 9.34 17.02 -9.36
C SER A 76 9.44 15.77 -10.26
N SER A 77 9.75 15.94 -11.54
CA SER A 77 9.73 14.86 -12.51
C SER A 77 10.81 13.81 -12.21
N ARG A 78 10.37 12.55 -12.17
CA ARG A 78 11.24 11.37 -12.07
C ARG A 78 11.60 10.79 -13.45
N ALA A 79 10.88 11.20 -14.49
CA ALA A 79 11.09 10.74 -15.87
C ALA A 79 11.98 11.69 -16.67
N LEU A 80 12.28 12.89 -16.14
CA LEU A 80 13.20 13.82 -16.76
C LEU A 80 14.63 13.28 -16.70
N ALA A 81 15.34 13.33 -17.83
CA ALA A 81 16.75 12.99 -17.89
C ALA A 81 17.59 14.12 -17.27
N TRP A 82 17.70 14.12 -15.93
CA TRP A 82 18.46 15.11 -15.19
C TRP A 82 19.96 15.01 -15.50
N THR A 83 20.56 16.16 -15.83
CA THR A 83 22.00 16.32 -16.03
C THR A 83 22.50 17.53 -15.24
N ASP A 84 23.78 17.51 -14.87
CA ASP A 84 24.44 18.67 -14.28
C ASP A 84 24.24 19.93 -15.14
N GLN A 85 24.34 19.80 -16.47
CA GLN A 85 24.16 20.92 -17.40
C GLN A 85 22.74 21.51 -17.33
N LEU A 86 21.70 20.67 -17.30
CA LEU A 86 20.32 21.16 -17.21
C LEU A 86 20.07 21.89 -15.88
N LEU A 87 20.58 21.34 -14.77
CA LEU A 87 20.46 21.96 -13.46
C LEU A 87 21.19 23.30 -13.40
N ASP A 88 22.36 23.41 -14.05
CA ASP A 88 23.16 24.63 -14.10
C ASP A 88 22.50 25.70 -15.00
N GLU A 89 22.01 25.33 -16.19
CA GLU A 89 21.40 26.27 -17.16
C GLU A 89 20.04 26.79 -16.70
N GLN A 90 19.25 25.96 -16.01
CA GLN A 90 17.88 26.29 -15.60
C GLN A 90 17.76 26.58 -14.09
N ALA A 91 18.90 26.80 -13.42
CA ALA A 91 18.98 26.95 -11.96
C ALA A 91 18.00 27.98 -11.38
N ASP A 92 17.70 29.06 -12.10
CA ASP A 92 16.81 30.13 -11.62
C ASP A 92 15.32 29.87 -11.90
N GLN A 93 15.00 28.91 -12.78
CA GLN A 93 13.63 28.53 -13.11
C GLN A 93 13.16 27.31 -12.31
N LEU A 94 14.11 26.47 -11.88
CA LEU A 94 13.84 25.24 -11.13
C LEU A 94 13.36 25.51 -9.70
N ASP A 95 12.44 24.67 -9.25
CA ASP A 95 11.97 24.64 -7.87
C ASP A 95 12.89 23.76 -7.04
N TRP A 96 13.81 24.39 -6.32
CA TRP A 96 14.80 23.72 -5.48
C TRP A 96 14.19 23.01 -4.26
N LEU A 97 12.99 23.39 -3.84
CA LEU A 97 12.26 22.66 -2.81
C LEU A 97 11.87 21.27 -3.34
N ALA A 98 11.30 21.23 -4.55
CA ALA A 98 10.92 20.00 -5.23
C ALA A 98 12.15 19.14 -5.59
N LEU A 99 13.23 19.76 -6.09
CA LEU A 99 14.46 19.03 -6.42
C LEU A 99 15.13 18.41 -5.19
N SER A 100 15.09 19.08 -4.02
CA SER A 100 15.70 18.56 -2.79
C SER A 100 15.12 17.22 -2.36
N GLN A 101 13.87 16.92 -2.74
CA GLN A 101 13.20 15.64 -2.47
C GLN A 101 13.28 14.64 -3.62
N ASN A 102 13.81 15.05 -4.78
CA ASN A 102 13.74 14.25 -5.98
C ASN A 102 14.88 13.19 -5.99
N PRO A 103 14.56 11.88 -5.94
CA PRO A 103 15.56 10.83 -5.89
C PRO A 103 16.19 10.54 -7.26
N ALA A 104 15.62 11.07 -8.36
CA ALA A 104 16.05 10.80 -9.72
C ALA A 104 17.20 11.70 -10.22
N LEU A 105 17.63 12.67 -9.40
CA LEU A 105 18.78 13.50 -9.74
C LEU A 105 20.07 12.65 -9.75
N PRO A 106 21.10 13.06 -10.51
CA PRO A 106 22.41 12.41 -10.52
C PRO A 106 23.21 12.76 -9.24
N TRP A 107 22.72 12.33 -8.08
CA TRP A 107 23.26 12.70 -6.79
C TRP A 107 24.74 12.31 -6.66
N SER A 108 25.56 13.31 -6.31
CA SER A 108 26.97 13.15 -6.01
C SER A 108 27.39 14.22 -4.99
N ALA A 109 28.48 13.99 -4.27
CA ALA A 109 29.02 14.99 -3.35
C ALA A 109 29.34 16.32 -4.08
N ALA A 110 29.79 16.23 -5.34
CA ALA A 110 30.07 17.41 -6.18
C ALA A 110 28.80 18.19 -6.52
N LEU A 111 27.68 17.53 -6.85
CA LEU A 111 26.41 18.20 -7.15
C LEU A 111 25.84 18.89 -5.90
N ILE A 112 25.89 18.22 -4.76
CA ILE A 112 25.41 18.76 -3.48
C ILE A 112 26.19 20.03 -3.12
N GLU A 113 27.52 19.99 -3.25
CA GLU A 113 28.38 21.14 -2.96
C GLU A 113 28.19 22.27 -3.97
N ARG A 114 28.10 21.95 -5.28
CA ARG A 114 27.94 22.94 -6.36
C ARG A 114 26.73 23.85 -6.13
N HIS A 115 25.63 23.30 -5.60
CA HIS A 115 24.39 24.03 -5.35
C HIS A 115 24.02 24.13 -3.85
N ALA A 116 25.03 24.09 -2.97
CA ALA A 116 24.83 24.02 -1.51
C ALA A 116 23.91 25.11 -0.92
N GLU A 117 23.88 26.30 -1.51
CA GLU A 117 23.04 27.41 -1.05
C GLU A 117 21.61 27.38 -1.59
N ARG A 118 21.33 26.56 -2.62
CA ARG A 118 20.00 26.44 -3.21
C ARG A 118 19.20 25.29 -2.62
N TRP A 119 19.88 24.25 -2.10
CA TRP A 119 19.21 23.10 -1.51
C TRP A 119 18.42 23.46 -0.25
N HIS A 120 17.23 22.89 -0.15
CA HIS A 120 16.48 22.89 1.09
C HIS A 120 16.93 21.71 1.98
N TRP A 121 17.98 21.96 2.78
CA TRP A 121 18.67 20.93 3.56
C TRP A 121 17.80 20.03 4.44
N PRO A 122 16.74 20.51 5.11
CA PRO A 122 15.82 19.62 5.81
C PRO A 122 15.19 18.55 4.91
N LEU A 123 14.82 18.91 3.68
CA LEU A 123 14.22 17.98 2.73
C LEU A 123 15.27 17.07 2.09
N LEU A 124 16.46 17.63 1.83
CA LEU A 124 17.59 16.87 1.31
C LEU A 124 18.04 15.79 2.31
N SER A 125 17.92 16.05 3.60
CA SER A 125 18.25 15.10 4.68
C SER A 125 17.36 13.84 4.67
N ASP A 126 16.15 13.94 4.11
CA ASP A 126 15.20 12.82 3.99
C ASP A 126 15.22 12.16 2.61
N ASN A 127 16.08 12.63 1.69
CA ASN A 127 16.08 12.15 0.31
C ASN A 127 16.77 10.78 0.17
N PRO A 128 16.05 9.74 -0.31
CA PRO A 128 16.58 8.37 -0.41
C PRO A 128 17.58 8.18 -1.55
N GLY A 129 17.67 9.12 -2.50
CA GLY A 129 18.59 9.04 -3.64
C GLY A 129 20.03 9.45 -3.33
N LEU A 130 20.31 10.00 -2.15
CA LEU A 130 21.66 10.45 -1.80
C LEU A 130 22.59 9.26 -1.51
N PRO A 131 23.88 9.36 -1.89
CA PRO A 131 24.90 8.37 -1.57
C PRO A 131 25.37 8.51 -0.12
N TRP A 132 24.48 8.18 0.82
CA TRP A 132 24.72 8.34 2.26
C TRP A 132 25.97 7.61 2.74
N SER A 133 26.85 8.34 3.40
CA SER A 133 28.11 7.83 3.95
C SER A 133 28.59 8.72 5.10
N SER A 134 29.50 8.19 5.93
CA SER A 134 30.15 8.99 6.97
C SER A 134 30.93 10.18 6.42
N ASP A 135 31.43 10.10 5.19
CA ASP A 135 32.12 11.22 4.51
C ASP A 135 31.12 12.31 4.09
N LEU A 136 29.99 11.92 3.51
CA LEU A 136 28.95 12.86 3.09
C LEU A 136 28.32 13.59 4.28
N LEU A 137 28.11 12.92 5.41
CA LEU A 137 27.59 13.57 6.63
C LEU A 137 28.62 14.46 7.33
N ARG A 138 29.93 14.15 7.16
CA ARG A 138 31.00 15.01 7.64
C ARG A 138 31.10 16.28 6.78
N ALA A 139 30.99 16.15 5.47
CA ALA A 139 30.74 17.27 4.60
C ALA A 139 29.40 17.93 4.98
N ASN A 140 29.35 19.26 5.03
CA ASN A 140 28.10 19.99 5.33
C ASN A 140 27.42 19.60 6.66
N ALA A 141 28.20 19.15 7.65
CA ALA A 141 27.70 18.70 8.96
C ALA A 141 26.73 19.65 9.66
N TYR A 142 26.90 20.97 9.47
CA TYR A 142 26.07 22.02 10.08
C TYR A 142 24.79 22.31 9.31
N ARG A 143 24.68 21.83 8.07
CA ARG A 143 23.50 22.04 7.20
C ARG A 143 22.51 20.89 7.31
N TRP A 144 22.99 19.68 7.55
CA TRP A 144 22.14 18.50 7.69
C TRP A 144 21.14 18.65 8.84
N HIS A 145 19.91 18.22 8.60
CA HIS A 145 18.87 18.16 9.62
C HIS A 145 18.97 16.82 10.37
N TRP A 146 19.77 16.79 11.44
CA TRP A 146 20.10 15.57 12.16
C TRP A 146 18.88 14.86 12.78
N ALA A 147 17.83 15.59 13.13
CA ALA A 147 16.58 14.98 13.60
C ALA A 147 15.88 14.15 12.51
N SER A 148 15.90 14.61 11.26
CA SER A 148 15.42 13.83 10.10
C SER A 148 16.30 12.60 9.89
N LEU A 149 17.62 12.82 9.82
CA LEU A 149 18.59 11.74 9.60
C LEU A 149 18.51 10.63 10.66
N SER A 150 18.32 10.97 11.94
CA SER A 150 18.17 9.98 13.02
C SER A 150 17.04 8.97 12.79
N ARG A 151 16.03 9.31 11.98
CA ARG A 151 14.87 8.45 11.68
C ARG A 151 14.96 7.82 10.28
N SER A 152 16.04 8.06 9.54
CA SER A 152 16.16 7.66 8.15
C SER A 152 16.43 6.16 8.01
N PRO A 153 15.67 5.44 7.16
CA PRO A 153 15.96 4.04 6.82
C PRO A 153 17.11 3.89 5.82
N ASN A 154 17.54 4.98 5.17
CA ASN A 154 18.49 4.95 4.06
C ASN A 154 19.95 5.09 4.51
N LEU A 155 20.19 5.24 5.81
CA LEU A 155 21.54 5.36 6.35
C LEU A 155 22.16 3.98 6.65
N PRO A 156 23.49 3.83 6.49
CA PRO A 156 24.18 2.57 6.75
C PRO A 156 24.37 2.34 8.25
N TRP A 157 23.27 2.05 8.96
CA TRP A 157 23.26 1.90 10.41
C TRP A 157 24.18 0.76 10.88
N THR A 158 25.21 1.15 11.62
CA THR A 158 26.12 0.25 12.34
C THR A 158 26.49 0.91 13.67
N ALA A 159 26.93 0.11 14.65
CA ALA A 159 27.36 0.67 15.93
C ALA A 159 28.51 1.69 15.78
N SER A 160 29.41 1.49 14.81
CA SER A 160 30.48 2.45 14.48
C SER A 160 29.96 3.71 13.80
N PHE A 161 28.99 3.60 12.89
CA PHE A 161 28.36 4.75 12.23
C PHE A 161 27.61 5.65 13.21
N ILE A 162 26.87 5.06 14.15
CA ILE A 162 26.19 5.79 15.23
C ILE A 162 27.22 6.49 16.10
N ALA A 163 28.26 5.76 16.55
CA ALA A 163 29.30 6.31 17.40
C ALA A 163 30.08 7.47 16.74
N ALA A 164 30.31 7.42 15.43
CA ALA A 164 31.04 8.46 14.69
C ALA A 164 30.34 9.83 14.70
N ASN A 165 29.02 9.88 14.94
CA ASN A 165 28.23 11.11 14.98
C ASN A 165 27.38 11.23 16.26
N ALA A 166 27.81 10.57 17.35
CA ALA A 166 27.04 10.45 18.60
C ALA A 166 26.57 11.79 19.20
N GLU A 167 27.34 12.87 19.00
CA GLU A 167 27.00 14.22 19.50
C GLU A 167 25.98 14.96 18.65
N ARG A 168 25.73 14.51 17.41
CA ARG A 168 24.86 15.19 16.46
C ARG A 168 23.50 14.53 16.33
N TRP A 169 23.42 13.23 16.58
CA TRP A 169 22.16 12.51 16.51
C TRP A 169 21.12 13.06 17.49
N ASP A 170 19.90 13.22 17.00
CA ASP A 170 18.70 13.23 17.83
C ASP A 170 18.50 11.81 18.37
N TRP A 171 18.81 11.60 19.65
CA TRP A 171 18.73 10.28 20.29
C TRP A 171 17.30 9.83 20.53
N THR A 172 16.35 10.76 20.67
CA THR A 172 14.93 10.42 20.62
C THR A 172 14.62 9.87 19.23
N GLY A 173 15.02 10.56 18.16
CA GLY A 173 14.88 10.06 16.80
C GLY A 173 15.45 8.65 16.60
N LEU A 174 16.67 8.40 17.12
CA LEU A 174 17.30 7.08 17.05
C LEU A 174 16.51 6.00 17.81
N SER A 175 16.02 6.29 19.02
CA SER A 175 15.24 5.32 19.81
C SER A 175 14.01 4.79 19.09
N TRP A 176 13.39 5.60 18.23
CA TRP A 176 12.22 5.25 17.44
C TRP A 176 12.55 4.71 16.04
N ASN A 177 13.83 4.59 15.69
CA ASN A 177 14.26 4.13 14.37
C ASN A 177 14.30 2.59 14.32
N HIS A 178 13.54 2.00 13.39
CA HIS A 178 13.39 0.55 13.23
C HIS A 178 14.50 -0.12 12.39
N ASP A 179 15.43 0.66 11.84
CA ASP A 179 16.56 0.15 11.06
C ASP A 179 17.85 0.03 11.89
N LEU A 180 17.78 0.36 13.18
CA LEU A 180 18.93 0.28 14.06
C LEU A 180 19.25 -1.18 14.46
N PRO A 181 20.54 -1.56 14.51
CA PRO A 181 20.97 -2.87 14.98
C PRO A 181 20.98 -2.92 16.52
N LEU A 182 19.80 -2.82 17.14
CA LEU A 182 19.64 -2.80 18.60
C LEU A 182 20.14 -4.10 19.24
N ASN A 183 21.07 -3.98 20.18
CA ASN A 183 21.62 -5.07 20.99
C ASN A 183 22.19 -4.51 22.30
N ALA A 184 22.53 -5.39 23.26
CA ALA A 184 23.07 -5.00 24.57
C ALA A 184 24.25 -4.02 24.45
N GLY A 185 25.23 -4.33 23.60
CA GLY A 185 26.44 -3.52 23.45
C GLY A 185 26.19 -2.11 22.89
N LEU A 186 25.21 -1.96 21.99
CA LEU A 186 24.80 -0.64 21.50
C LEU A 186 24.04 0.16 22.57
N LEU A 187 23.17 -0.51 23.34
CA LEU A 187 22.42 0.11 24.42
C LEU A 187 23.33 0.57 25.57
N GLU A 188 24.30 -0.26 25.97
CA GLU A 188 25.27 0.05 27.04
C GLU A 188 26.13 1.27 26.72
N ARG A 189 26.63 1.37 25.48
CA ARG A 189 27.60 2.39 25.08
C ARG A 189 27.06 3.83 25.24
N HIS A 190 25.74 4.00 25.16
CA HIS A 190 25.07 5.30 25.15
C HIS A 190 23.82 5.31 26.05
N GLY A 191 23.84 4.53 27.13
CA GLY A 191 22.67 4.24 27.97
C GLY A 191 21.91 5.47 28.49
N ASP A 192 22.63 6.56 28.77
CA ASP A 192 22.08 7.82 29.28
C ASP A 192 21.40 8.69 28.21
N ARG A 193 21.67 8.42 26.93
CA ARG A 193 21.16 9.21 25.80
C ARG A 193 19.89 8.63 25.21
N TRP A 194 19.69 7.33 25.34
CA TRP A 194 18.53 6.66 24.77
C TRP A 194 17.22 7.14 25.41
N ASP A 195 16.25 7.48 24.56
CA ASP A 195 14.85 7.54 24.99
C ASP A 195 14.30 6.11 25.10
N TRP A 196 14.13 5.66 26.34
CA TRP A 196 13.66 4.30 26.62
C TRP A 196 12.17 4.11 26.30
N THR A 197 11.39 5.19 26.14
CA THR A 197 10.01 5.10 25.65
C THR A 197 10.03 4.59 24.21
N GLY A 198 10.83 5.23 23.36
CA GLY A 198 10.99 4.82 21.96
C GLY A 198 11.55 3.42 21.83
N LEU A 199 12.59 3.08 22.60
CA LEU A 199 13.16 1.73 22.55
C LEU A 199 12.16 0.65 22.98
N SER A 200 11.35 0.89 24.04
CA SER A 200 10.33 -0.07 24.47
C SER A 200 9.26 -0.33 23.40
N ALA A 201 8.92 0.70 22.60
CA ALA A 201 7.97 0.59 21.50
C ALA A 201 8.61 0.13 20.17
N ASN A 202 9.95 0.02 20.11
CA ASN A 202 10.65 -0.19 18.87
C ASN A 202 10.49 -1.63 18.35
N LEU A 203 9.97 -1.78 17.13
CA LEU A 203 9.73 -3.08 16.49
C LEU A 203 11.01 -3.80 16.03
N ALA A 204 12.16 -3.12 16.01
CA ALA A 204 13.47 -3.73 15.78
C ALA A 204 14.05 -4.38 17.05
N LEU A 205 13.44 -4.13 18.22
CA LEU A 205 13.87 -4.67 19.51
C LEU A 205 13.51 -6.17 19.61
N HIS A 206 14.32 -7.03 19.01
CA HIS A 206 14.21 -8.49 19.13
C HIS A 206 14.82 -9.01 20.45
N ALA A 207 14.46 -8.37 21.56
CA ALA A 207 15.01 -8.66 22.87
C ALA A 207 14.52 -10.01 23.42
N ASP A 208 15.44 -10.73 24.06
CA ASP A 208 15.15 -11.92 24.86
C ASP A 208 15.10 -11.60 26.36
N GLN A 209 14.86 -12.64 27.16
CA GLN A 209 14.79 -12.54 28.61
C GLN A 209 16.04 -11.89 29.22
N GLN A 210 17.23 -12.19 28.70
CA GLN A 210 18.48 -11.63 29.23
C GLN A 210 18.55 -10.12 29.01
N LEU A 211 18.27 -9.65 27.78
CA LEU A 211 18.30 -8.22 27.47
C LEU A 211 17.21 -7.45 28.24
N ILE A 212 16.00 -8.01 28.33
CA ILE A 212 14.92 -7.37 29.10
C ILE A 212 15.31 -7.26 30.59
N GLY A 213 15.84 -8.35 31.18
CA GLY A 213 16.29 -8.37 32.56
C GLY A 213 17.42 -7.38 32.83
N GLN A 214 18.40 -7.29 31.91
CA GLN A 214 19.56 -6.40 32.04
C GLN A 214 19.16 -4.91 32.17
N PHE A 215 18.15 -4.47 31.40
CA PHE A 215 17.70 -3.08 31.38
C PHE A 215 16.32 -2.89 32.03
N ALA A 216 15.89 -3.81 32.89
CA ALA A 216 14.56 -3.84 33.49
C ALA A 216 14.14 -2.53 34.19
N ALA A 217 15.11 -1.76 34.71
CA ALA A 217 14.86 -0.48 35.39
C ALA A 217 14.52 0.67 34.42
N TYR A 218 14.90 0.55 33.14
CA TYR A 218 14.75 1.62 32.16
C TYR A 218 13.53 1.44 31.25
N TRP A 219 13.10 0.20 31.02
CA TRP A 219 11.99 -0.07 30.12
C TRP A 219 10.68 0.59 30.57
N HIS A 220 9.96 1.13 29.60
CA HIS A 220 8.55 1.48 29.77
C HIS A 220 7.69 0.24 29.53
N TRP A 221 7.27 -0.38 30.63
CA TRP A 221 6.64 -1.71 30.60
C TRP A 221 5.30 -1.78 29.86
N SER A 222 4.52 -0.70 29.81
CA SER A 222 3.29 -0.66 29.00
C SER A 222 3.59 -0.81 27.51
N TRP A 223 4.54 -0.02 26.99
CA TRP A 223 5.00 -0.12 25.61
C TRP A 223 5.64 -1.48 25.32
N LEU A 224 6.46 -1.98 26.26
CA LEU A 224 7.13 -3.26 26.11
C LEU A 224 6.12 -4.44 26.09
N SER A 225 5.05 -4.38 26.89
CA SER A 225 3.98 -5.40 26.91
C SER A 225 3.26 -5.51 25.56
N SER A 226 3.04 -4.38 24.90
CA SER A 226 2.42 -4.30 23.58
C SER A 226 3.38 -4.67 22.44
N ASN A 227 4.69 -4.78 22.70
CA ASN A 227 5.68 -4.96 21.64
C ASN A 227 5.67 -6.42 21.11
N PRO A 228 5.28 -6.65 19.84
CA PRO A 228 5.20 -7.99 19.27
C PRO A 228 6.57 -8.57 18.87
N SER A 229 7.63 -7.74 18.85
CA SER A 229 8.96 -8.12 18.37
C SER A 229 9.83 -8.80 19.43
N LEU A 230 9.40 -8.77 20.70
CA LEU A 230 10.09 -9.46 21.78
C LEU A 230 10.05 -10.97 21.58
N ARG A 231 11.10 -11.64 22.05
CA ARG A 231 11.16 -13.10 22.10
C ARG A 231 10.44 -13.59 23.36
N TRP A 232 9.12 -13.55 23.30
CA TRP A 232 8.25 -13.95 24.40
C TRP A 232 8.48 -15.41 24.82
N SER A 233 8.53 -15.63 26.13
CA SER A 233 8.57 -16.94 26.76
C SER A 233 7.78 -16.91 28.07
N GLU A 234 7.27 -18.05 28.54
CA GLU A 234 6.59 -18.11 29.84
C GLU A 234 7.52 -17.66 30.99
N ALA A 235 8.82 -17.95 30.87
CA ALA A 235 9.84 -17.54 31.84
C ALA A 235 9.97 -16.00 31.91
N LEU A 236 10.04 -15.32 30.77
CA LEU A 236 10.06 -13.86 30.69
C LEU A 236 8.79 -13.22 31.30
N ILE A 237 7.62 -13.79 31.01
CA ILE A 237 6.35 -13.32 31.57
C ILE A 237 6.37 -13.47 33.10
N ALA A 238 6.81 -14.64 33.60
CA ALA A 238 6.85 -14.94 35.03
C ALA A 238 7.86 -14.08 35.79
N GLU A 239 9.08 -13.88 35.25
CA GLU A 239 10.15 -13.11 35.89
C GLU A 239 9.72 -11.66 36.19
N HIS A 240 8.94 -11.05 35.28
CA HIS A 240 8.52 -9.66 35.39
C HIS A 240 7.01 -9.48 35.55
N ALA A 241 6.31 -10.48 36.09
CA ALA A 241 4.85 -10.51 36.21
C ALA A 241 4.22 -9.27 36.87
N GLN A 242 4.92 -8.59 37.76
CA GLN A 242 4.43 -7.38 38.45
C GLN A 242 4.66 -6.08 37.68
N ARG A 243 5.48 -6.11 36.63
CA ARG A 243 5.83 -4.93 35.84
C ARG A 243 5.04 -4.88 34.55
N TRP A 244 4.66 -6.03 34.00
CA TRP A 244 3.87 -6.11 32.78
C TRP A 244 2.52 -5.42 32.89
N ASP A 245 2.12 -4.78 31.80
CA ASP A 245 0.78 -4.28 31.57
C ASP A 245 -0.08 -5.45 31.07
N TRP A 246 -0.81 -6.05 31.99
CA TRP A 246 -1.65 -7.22 31.71
C TRP A 246 -2.79 -6.97 30.72
N PRO A 247 -3.47 -5.80 30.72
CA PRO A 247 -4.32 -5.41 29.60
C PRO A 247 -3.65 -5.53 28.23
N ALA A 248 -2.44 -4.97 28.08
CA ALA A 248 -1.70 -5.08 26.83
C ALA A 248 -1.30 -6.54 26.50
N LEU A 249 -0.81 -7.30 27.48
CA LEU A 249 -0.46 -8.71 27.28
C LEU A 249 -1.67 -9.57 26.89
N SER A 250 -2.87 -9.27 27.39
CA SER A 250 -4.09 -10.03 27.08
C SER A 250 -4.43 -9.98 25.58
N ALA A 251 -4.13 -8.87 24.92
CA ALA A 251 -4.35 -8.69 23.48
C ALA A 251 -3.16 -9.13 22.61
N GLN A 252 -2.03 -9.54 23.21
CA GLN A 252 -0.78 -9.78 22.49
C GLN A 252 -0.84 -11.11 21.68
N PRO A 253 -0.79 -11.08 20.34
CA PRO A 253 -0.88 -12.30 19.52
C PRO A 253 0.38 -13.17 19.57
N LYS A 254 1.53 -12.62 19.97
CA LYS A 254 2.83 -13.32 19.94
C LYS A 254 3.24 -13.96 21.25
N LEU A 255 2.39 -13.96 22.28
CA LEU A 255 2.68 -14.71 23.51
C LEU A 255 2.67 -16.22 23.25
N PRO A 256 3.42 -17.00 24.04
CA PRO A 256 3.37 -18.46 24.00
C PRO A 256 2.08 -18.95 24.67
N TRP A 257 0.93 -18.67 24.06
CA TRP A 257 -0.37 -19.02 24.63
C TRP A 257 -0.51 -20.52 24.84
N SER A 258 -0.86 -20.90 26.07
CA SER A 258 -1.17 -22.25 26.48
C SER A 258 -2.33 -22.21 27.49
N PRO A 259 -3.16 -23.26 27.59
CA PRO A 259 -4.19 -23.34 28.64
C PRO A 259 -3.59 -23.12 30.03
N ASP A 260 -2.38 -23.62 30.28
CA ASP A 260 -1.66 -23.45 31.54
C ASP A 260 -1.22 -22.00 31.78
N LEU A 261 -0.77 -21.26 30.75
CA LEU A 261 -0.42 -19.84 30.87
C LEU A 261 -1.67 -19.00 31.22
N ILE A 262 -2.80 -19.31 30.59
CA ILE A 262 -4.09 -18.67 30.86
C ILE A 262 -4.52 -18.95 32.30
N ALA A 263 -4.52 -20.22 32.72
CA ALA A 263 -4.94 -20.65 34.05
C ALA A 263 -4.05 -20.08 35.16
N ARG A 264 -2.72 -20.10 35.00
CA ARG A 264 -1.77 -19.60 36.01
C ARG A 264 -1.92 -18.10 36.29
N ASN A 265 -2.43 -17.33 35.31
CA ASN A 265 -2.57 -15.88 35.42
C ASN A 265 -4.03 -15.41 35.27
N SER A 266 -5.00 -16.28 35.57
CA SER A 266 -6.43 -16.04 35.34
C SER A 266 -6.97 -14.76 35.98
N GLU A 267 -6.41 -14.35 37.12
CA GLU A 267 -6.79 -13.13 37.86
C GLU A 267 -6.14 -11.85 37.32
N ARG A 268 -5.12 -11.99 36.47
CA ARG A 268 -4.38 -10.85 35.92
C ARG A 268 -4.85 -10.48 34.52
N TRP A 269 -5.32 -11.46 33.76
CA TRP A 269 -5.79 -11.23 32.40
C TRP A 269 -7.02 -10.33 32.34
N GLN A 270 -7.07 -9.51 31.30
CA GLN A 270 -8.27 -8.79 30.92
C GLN A 270 -9.09 -9.66 29.98
N TRP A 271 -10.14 -10.27 30.53
CA TRP A 271 -10.98 -11.22 29.82
C TRP A 271 -11.65 -10.67 28.54
N PRO A 272 -12.11 -9.41 28.48
CA PRO A 272 -12.59 -8.85 27.21
C PRO A 272 -11.52 -8.81 26.11
N ALA A 273 -10.27 -8.50 26.47
CA ALA A 273 -9.16 -8.51 25.53
C ALA A 273 -8.81 -9.95 25.11
N LEU A 274 -8.79 -10.90 26.05
CA LEU A 274 -8.61 -12.32 25.72
C LEU A 274 -9.73 -12.85 24.80
N SER A 275 -10.99 -12.49 25.04
CA SER A 275 -12.13 -12.87 24.20
C SER A 275 -11.96 -12.41 22.75
N SER A 276 -11.34 -11.25 22.53
CA SER A 276 -11.08 -10.73 21.19
C SER A 276 -9.82 -11.28 20.53
N ASN A 277 -8.99 -12.01 21.27
CA ASN A 277 -7.67 -12.45 20.80
C ASN A 277 -7.79 -13.71 19.92
N PRO A 278 -7.46 -13.64 18.62
CA PRO A 278 -7.58 -14.79 17.72
C PRO A 278 -6.45 -15.81 17.91
N SER A 279 -5.39 -15.47 18.65
CA SER A 279 -4.18 -16.29 18.81
C SER A 279 -4.21 -17.20 20.05
N LEU A 280 -5.30 -17.20 20.83
CA LEU A 280 -5.46 -18.15 21.91
C LEU A 280 -5.64 -19.58 21.37
N PRO A 281 -5.27 -20.61 22.16
CA PRO A 281 -5.52 -22.01 21.81
C PRO A 281 -7.01 -22.34 21.98
N TRP A 282 -7.85 -21.82 21.08
CA TRP A 282 -9.29 -21.97 21.16
C TRP A 282 -9.71 -23.42 21.00
N GLU A 283 -10.21 -24.00 22.10
CA GLU A 283 -10.83 -25.32 22.14
C GLU A 283 -12.15 -25.23 22.90
N PRO A 284 -13.12 -26.14 22.64
CA PRO A 284 -14.39 -26.15 23.37
C PRO A 284 -14.21 -26.20 24.90
N ALA A 285 -13.18 -26.91 25.39
CA ALA A 285 -12.86 -26.99 26.81
C ALA A 285 -12.41 -25.65 27.39
N LEU A 286 -11.64 -24.84 26.65
CA LEU A 286 -11.20 -23.52 27.10
C LEU A 286 -12.40 -22.57 27.26
N ILE A 287 -13.32 -22.59 26.29
CA ILE A 287 -14.55 -21.79 26.33
C ILE A 287 -15.42 -22.22 27.52
N ALA A 288 -15.65 -23.52 27.67
CA ALA A 288 -16.50 -24.06 28.73
C ALA A 288 -15.93 -23.82 30.14
N THR A 289 -14.62 -23.96 30.33
CA THR A 289 -13.97 -23.78 31.64
C THR A 289 -14.16 -22.36 32.18
N TRP A 290 -14.17 -21.37 31.28
CA TRP A 290 -14.22 -19.95 31.64
C TRP A 290 -15.45 -19.23 31.10
N SER A 291 -16.57 -19.96 30.92
CA SER A 291 -17.80 -19.46 30.28
C SER A 291 -18.37 -18.18 30.89
N GLU A 292 -18.15 -17.98 32.20
CA GLU A 292 -18.62 -16.81 32.95
C GLU A 292 -17.63 -15.65 33.00
N ARG A 293 -16.43 -15.83 32.44
CA ARG A 293 -15.42 -14.77 32.35
C ARG A 293 -15.34 -14.16 30.96
N TRP A 294 -15.63 -14.94 29.93
CA TRP A 294 -15.58 -14.45 28.56
C TRP A 294 -16.58 -13.31 28.31
N ASP A 295 -16.09 -12.28 27.63
CA ASP A 295 -16.93 -11.29 26.97
C ASP A 295 -17.50 -11.90 25.69
N TRP A 296 -18.80 -12.20 25.71
CA TRP A 296 -19.49 -12.87 24.60
C TRP A 296 -19.63 -12.00 23.33
N PRO A 297 -19.90 -10.69 23.42
CA PRO A 297 -19.84 -9.82 22.24
C PRO A 297 -18.48 -9.83 21.53
N ALA A 298 -17.37 -9.81 22.27
CA ALA A 298 -16.04 -9.94 21.71
C ALA A 298 -15.79 -11.33 21.11
N LEU A 299 -16.22 -12.41 21.78
CA LEU A 299 -16.11 -13.76 21.22
C LEU A 299 -16.91 -13.92 19.92
N SER A 300 -18.11 -13.36 19.82
CA SER A 300 -18.95 -13.41 18.61
C SER A 300 -18.21 -12.91 17.37
N LYS A 301 -17.34 -11.90 17.53
CA LYS A 301 -16.57 -11.31 16.44
C LYS A 301 -15.22 -11.98 16.19
N ASN A 302 -14.80 -12.89 17.06
CA ASN A 302 -13.45 -13.43 17.04
C ASN A 302 -13.31 -14.53 15.96
N PRO A 303 -12.44 -14.32 14.95
CA PRO A 303 -12.26 -15.27 13.86
C PRO A 303 -11.38 -16.48 14.23
N GLY A 304 -10.71 -16.44 15.39
CA GLY A 304 -9.83 -17.51 15.86
C GLY A 304 -10.55 -18.66 16.56
N LEU A 305 -11.84 -18.52 16.90
CA LEU A 305 -12.60 -19.62 17.49
C LEU A 305 -12.76 -20.76 16.48
N CYS A 306 -12.77 -21.99 16.99
CA CYS A 306 -13.12 -23.18 16.22
C CYS A 306 -14.64 -23.24 15.97
N TRP A 307 -15.16 -22.34 15.13
CA TRP A 307 -16.58 -22.23 14.83
C TRP A 307 -17.15 -23.51 14.20
N ASN A 308 -18.27 -23.96 14.73
CA ASN A 308 -19.10 -25.03 14.18
C ASN A 308 -20.54 -24.85 14.67
N GLU A 309 -21.49 -25.56 14.06
CA GLU A 309 -22.91 -25.46 14.43
C GLU A 309 -23.16 -25.80 15.90
N SER A 310 -22.46 -26.79 16.47
CA SER A 310 -22.64 -27.20 17.87
C SER A 310 -22.21 -26.11 18.85
N LEU A 311 -21.12 -25.39 18.58
CA LEU A 311 -20.67 -24.26 19.40
C LEU A 311 -21.69 -23.10 19.35
N LEU A 312 -22.22 -22.80 18.16
CA LEU A 312 -23.26 -21.79 17.97
C LEU A 312 -24.54 -22.15 18.74
N GLU A 313 -24.98 -23.40 18.63
CA GLU A 313 -26.20 -23.89 19.27
C GLU A 313 -26.08 -23.89 20.81
N THR A 314 -24.97 -24.42 21.34
CA THR A 314 -24.71 -24.57 22.78
C THR A 314 -24.83 -23.23 23.52
N TYR A 315 -24.34 -22.16 22.90
CA TYR A 315 -24.31 -20.82 23.49
C TYR A 315 -25.20 -19.81 22.75
N SER A 316 -26.23 -20.29 22.04
CA SER A 316 -27.12 -19.49 21.19
C SER A 316 -27.77 -18.27 21.86
N ASN A 317 -27.92 -18.28 23.18
CA ASN A 317 -28.48 -17.17 23.97
C ASN A 317 -27.42 -16.23 24.56
N ARG A 318 -26.14 -16.56 24.42
CA ARG A 318 -25.01 -15.74 24.91
C ARG A 318 -24.38 -14.94 23.78
N TRP A 319 -24.43 -15.46 22.55
CA TRP A 319 -23.87 -14.78 21.39
C TRP A 319 -24.53 -13.44 21.11
N ASP A 320 -23.71 -12.43 20.85
CA ASP A 320 -24.13 -11.22 20.15
C ASP A 320 -24.29 -11.54 18.66
N TRP A 321 -25.53 -11.53 18.17
CA TRP A 321 -25.85 -11.93 16.80
C TRP A 321 -25.40 -10.91 15.76
N ARG A 322 -25.33 -9.63 16.14
CA ARG A 322 -24.73 -8.60 15.29
C ARG A 322 -23.24 -8.87 15.10
N GLY A 323 -22.52 -9.18 16.19
CA GLY A 323 -21.12 -9.59 16.11
C GLY A 323 -20.89 -10.85 15.28
N LEU A 324 -21.79 -11.84 15.37
CA LEU A 324 -21.72 -13.03 14.51
C LEU A 324 -21.98 -12.69 13.03
N SER A 325 -22.94 -11.81 12.72
CA SER A 325 -23.21 -11.34 11.35
C SER A 325 -22.00 -10.71 10.68
N GLN A 326 -21.11 -10.05 11.44
CA GLN A 326 -19.89 -9.44 10.92
C GLN A 326 -18.72 -10.44 10.77
N ASN A 327 -18.83 -11.64 11.33
CA ASN A 327 -17.71 -12.54 11.49
C ASN A 327 -17.53 -13.43 10.24
N PRO A 328 -16.39 -13.33 9.52
CA PRO A 328 -16.15 -14.10 8.29
C PRO A 328 -15.76 -15.56 8.54
N ALA A 329 -15.48 -15.94 9.79
CA ALA A 329 -14.98 -17.28 10.14
C ALA A 329 -16.09 -18.28 10.52
N LEU A 330 -17.36 -17.86 10.54
CA LEU A 330 -18.46 -18.78 10.79
C LEU A 330 -18.57 -19.83 9.66
N PRO A 331 -19.14 -21.01 9.96
CA PRO A 331 -19.42 -22.05 8.96
C PRO A 331 -20.65 -21.65 8.12
N TRP A 332 -20.54 -20.55 7.38
CA TRP A 332 -21.64 -19.98 6.62
C TRP A 332 -22.22 -20.98 5.62
N SER A 333 -23.53 -21.13 5.66
CA SER A 333 -24.32 -21.94 4.74
C SER A 333 -25.70 -21.34 4.62
N VAL A 334 -26.40 -21.69 3.54
CA VAL A 334 -27.80 -21.30 3.36
C VAL A 334 -28.64 -21.85 4.52
N GLU A 335 -28.37 -23.07 4.97
CA GLU A 335 -29.06 -23.72 6.09
C GLU A 335 -28.86 -22.95 7.41
N LEU A 336 -27.64 -22.48 7.69
CA LEU A 336 -27.34 -21.69 8.88
C LEU A 336 -28.06 -20.34 8.84
N LEU A 337 -28.06 -19.66 7.69
CA LEU A 337 -28.77 -18.40 7.50
C LEU A 337 -30.28 -18.57 7.74
N ASN A 338 -30.90 -19.59 7.14
CA ASN A 338 -32.33 -19.86 7.34
C ASN A 338 -32.67 -20.24 8.79
N ARG A 339 -31.82 -21.01 9.47
CA ARG A 339 -32.08 -21.47 10.85
C ARG A 339 -32.23 -20.31 11.82
N TYR A 340 -31.48 -19.23 11.61
CA TYR A 340 -31.47 -18.06 12.48
C TYR A 340 -31.85 -16.77 11.74
N LEU A 341 -32.71 -16.89 10.71
CA LEU A 341 -33.11 -15.82 9.80
C LEU A 341 -33.39 -14.47 10.50
N GLU A 342 -34.21 -14.52 11.56
CA GLU A 342 -34.68 -13.34 12.30
C GLU A 342 -33.66 -12.82 13.34
N ARG A 343 -32.56 -13.53 13.56
CA ARG A 343 -31.52 -13.12 14.52
C ARG A 343 -30.35 -12.43 13.84
N TRP A 344 -30.12 -12.71 12.57
CA TRP A 344 -29.05 -12.08 11.82
C TRP A 344 -29.32 -10.58 11.62
N ASP A 345 -28.28 -9.79 11.85
CA ASP A 345 -28.21 -8.43 11.33
C ASP A 345 -27.84 -8.53 9.84
N TRP A 346 -28.82 -8.25 8.97
CA TRP A 346 -28.67 -8.42 7.53
C TRP A 346 -27.89 -7.28 6.87
N ASP A 347 -27.92 -6.09 7.46
CA ASP A 347 -27.07 -4.98 7.03
C ASP A 347 -25.60 -5.40 7.20
N ASP A 348 -25.23 -5.89 8.39
CA ASP A 348 -23.86 -6.37 8.64
C ASP A 348 -23.50 -7.62 7.79
N LEU A 349 -24.44 -8.52 7.52
CA LEU A 349 -24.19 -9.67 6.63
C LEU A 349 -23.92 -9.24 5.17
N SER A 350 -24.57 -8.20 4.67
CA SER A 350 -24.32 -7.69 3.31
C SER A 350 -22.87 -7.25 3.08
N TRP A 351 -22.14 -6.91 4.15
CA TRP A 351 -20.72 -6.55 4.10
C TRP A 351 -19.80 -7.72 4.50
N ASN A 352 -20.34 -8.90 4.80
CA ASN A 352 -19.56 -10.03 5.28
C ASN A 352 -18.80 -10.73 4.14
N THR A 353 -17.49 -10.87 4.32
CA THR A 353 -16.55 -11.44 3.35
C THR A 353 -16.43 -12.97 3.42
N GLY A 354 -16.97 -13.60 4.46
CA GLY A 354 -16.97 -15.05 4.65
C GLY A 354 -18.18 -15.77 4.08
N LEU A 355 -19.20 -15.06 3.59
CA LEU A 355 -20.40 -15.67 3.01
C LEU A 355 -20.09 -16.39 1.69
N PRO A 356 -20.69 -17.57 1.42
CA PRO A 356 -20.53 -18.29 0.16
C PRO A 356 -21.40 -17.67 -0.93
N TRP A 357 -21.02 -16.47 -1.38
CA TRP A 357 -21.76 -15.71 -2.39
C TRP A 357 -22.00 -16.52 -3.67
N SER A 358 -23.26 -16.54 -4.09
CA SER A 358 -23.75 -17.20 -5.31
C SER A 358 -25.04 -16.53 -5.75
N ASP A 359 -25.37 -16.59 -7.04
CA ASP A 359 -26.63 -16.05 -7.57
C ASP A 359 -27.85 -16.62 -6.82
N THR A 360 -27.78 -17.90 -6.43
CA THR A 360 -28.84 -18.56 -5.67
C THR A 360 -28.96 -18.03 -4.24
N LEU A 361 -27.84 -17.74 -3.56
CA LEU A 361 -27.84 -17.13 -2.24
C LEU A 361 -28.42 -15.70 -2.30
N ILE A 362 -27.96 -14.90 -3.27
CA ILE A 362 -28.40 -13.52 -3.47
C ILE A 362 -29.91 -13.49 -3.72
N ALA A 363 -30.38 -14.25 -4.71
CA ALA A 363 -31.80 -14.31 -5.08
C ALA A 363 -32.68 -14.83 -3.93
N ARG A 364 -32.23 -15.84 -3.18
CA ARG A 364 -33.01 -16.43 -2.08
C ARG A 364 -33.32 -15.44 -0.97
N PHE A 365 -32.38 -14.53 -0.67
CA PHE A 365 -32.50 -13.55 0.41
C PHE A 365 -32.54 -12.11 -0.10
N ALA A 366 -32.93 -11.90 -1.37
CA ALA A 366 -32.92 -10.59 -2.04
C ALA A 366 -33.65 -9.48 -1.24
N GLY A 367 -34.74 -9.83 -0.54
CA GLY A 367 -35.50 -8.89 0.28
C GLY A 367 -34.88 -8.54 1.64
N HIS A 368 -33.79 -9.19 2.02
CA HIS A 368 -33.09 -8.94 3.27
C HIS A 368 -31.76 -8.20 3.09
N TRP A 369 -31.13 -8.32 1.92
CA TRP A 369 -29.83 -7.69 1.69
C TRP A 369 -29.91 -6.17 1.66
N ASP A 370 -28.98 -5.51 2.36
CA ASP A 370 -28.56 -4.16 2.02
C ASP A 370 -27.76 -4.20 0.71
N TRP A 371 -28.39 -3.75 -0.38
CA TRP A 371 -27.80 -3.74 -1.72
C TRP A 371 -26.62 -2.79 -1.87
N ALA A 372 -26.48 -1.78 -1.00
CA ALA A 372 -25.29 -0.94 -0.98
C ALA A 372 -24.04 -1.77 -0.63
N GLY A 373 -24.15 -2.68 0.34
CA GLY A 373 -23.06 -3.59 0.71
C GLY A 373 -22.67 -4.54 -0.41
N LEU A 374 -23.67 -5.18 -1.05
CA LEU A 374 -23.41 -6.08 -2.17
C LEU A 374 -22.81 -5.33 -3.37
N SER A 375 -23.30 -4.12 -3.71
CA SER A 375 -22.75 -3.29 -4.80
C SER A 375 -21.26 -2.97 -4.62
N SER A 376 -20.78 -2.79 -3.39
CA SER A 376 -19.37 -2.49 -3.10
C SER A 376 -18.48 -3.74 -2.98
N SER A 377 -19.05 -4.94 -2.98
CA SER A 377 -18.28 -6.14 -2.67
C SER A 377 -17.53 -6.67 -3.89
N ALA A 378 -16.25 -6.98 -3.67
CA ALA A 378 -15.36 -7.59 -4.65
C ALA A 378 -15.47 -9.14 -4.69
N LEU A 379 -16.28 -9.73 -3.80
CA LEU A 379 -16.37 -11.17 -3.59
C LEU A 379 -17.61 -11.80 -4.23
N LEU A 380 -18.53 -10.99 -4.76
CA LEU A 380 -19.68 -11.52 -5.50
C LEU A 380 -19.22 -12.17 -6.80
N PRO A 381 -19.93 -13.21 -7.27
CA PRO A 381 -19.66 -13.86 -8.56
C PRO A 381 -20.20 -12.99 -9.71
N TRP A 382 -19.61 -11.81 -9.90
CA TRP A 382 -20.13 -10.84 -10.86
C TRP A 382 -20.21 -11.41 -12.28
N THR A 383 -21.41 -11.35 -12.84
CA THR A 383 -21.70 -11.61 -14.25
C THR A 383 -22.62 -10.51 -14.76
N GLU A 384 -22.63 -10.26 -16.07
CA GLU A 384 -23.62 -9.33 -16.66
C GLU A 384 -25.06 -9.81 -16.39
N GLY A 385 -25.28 -11.13 -16.26
CA GLY A 385 -26.56 -11.72 -15.87
C GLY A 385 -26.99 -11.33 -14.44
N LEU A 386 -26.09 -11.48 -13.46
CA LEU A 386 -26.37 -11.07 -12.07
C LEU A 386 -26.68 -9.57 -11.97
N ILE A 387 -25.98 -8.74 -12.74
CA ILE A 387 -26.25 -7.29 -12.80
C ILE A 387 -27.64 -7.05 -13.38
N ALA A 388 -27.99 -7.74 -14.46
CA ALA A 388 -29.28 -7.59 -15.14
C ALA A 388 -30.47 -8.06 -14.27
N ASP A 389 -30.33 -9.20 -13.59
CA ASP A 389 -31.40 -9.79 -12.77
C ASP A 389 -31.82 -8.86 -11.60
N HIS A 390 -30.89 -8.03 -11.12
CA HIS A 390 -31.07 -7.13 -9.97
C HIS A 390 -30.82 -5.65 -10.30
N ALA A 391 -30.98 -5.26 -11.56
CA ALA A 391 -30.63 -3.91 -12.05
C ALA A 391 -31.31 -2.76 -11.29
N ALA A 392 -32.50 -3.00 -10.74
CA ALA A 392 -33.26 -2.01 -9.96
C ALA A 392 -32.82 -1.92 -8.49
N ASP A 393 -32.17 -2.96 -7.97
CA ASP A 393 -31.78 -3.06 -6.57
C ASP A 393 -30.38 -2.50 -6.33
N TRP A 394 -29.49 -2.60 -7.33
CA TRP A 394 -28.12 -2.16 -7.23
C TRP A 394 -27.97 -0.66 -6.95
N ASP A 395 -27.07 -0.33 -6.02
CA ASP A 395 -26.51 1.00 -5.90
C ASP A 395 -25.47 1.23 -7.01
N TRP A 396 -25.87 1.99 -8.03
CA TRP A 396 -25.06 2.26 -9.22
C TRP A 396 -23.84 3.17 -8.96
N GLU A 397 -23.90 4.04 -7.94
CA GLU A 397 -22.74 4.86 -7.57
C GLU A 397 -21.63 3.97 -7.01
N ARG A 398 -22.00 3.01 -6.16
CA ARG A 398 -21.07 2.00 -5.61
C ARG A 398 -20.60 1.01 -6.67
N LEU A 399 -21.47 0.58 -7.58
CA LEU A 399 -21.07 -0.26 -8.71
C LEU A 399 -20.04 0.46 -9.61
N SER A 400 -20.22 1.76 -9.88
CA SER A 400 -19.22 2.56 -10.62
C SER A 400 -17.86 2.60 -9.95
N ALA A 401 -17.79 2.45 -8.61
CA ALA A 401 -16.54 2.40 -7.88
C ALA A 401 -15.96 0.98 -7.77
N ASN A 402 -16.69 -0.05 -8.21
CA ASN A 402 -16.34 -1.44 -7.95
C ASN A 402 -15.38 -2.00 -9.03
N PRO A 403 -14.11 -2.27 -8.68
CA PRO A 403 -13.14 -2.83 -9.63
C PRO A 403 -13.46 -4.27 -10.07
N ALA A 404 -14.24 -5.01 -9.28
CA ALA A 404 -14.48 -6.43 -9.49
C ALA A 404 -15.58 -6.75 -10.53
N LEU A 405 -16.28 -5.74 -11.06
CA LEU A 405 -17.28 -5.98 -12.09
C LEU A 405 -16.64 -6.48 -13.40
N PRO A 406 -17.37 -7.26 -14.21
CA PRO A 406 -16.94 -7.71 -15.52
C PRO A 406 -17.01 -6.55 -16.52
N TRP A 407 -16.16 -5.54 -16.35
CA TRP A 407 -16.18 -4.33 -17.15
C TRP A 407 -16.01 -4.63 -18.63
N SER A 408 -17.02 -4.26 -19.40
CA SER A 408 -17.04 -4.38 -20.86
C SER A 408 -17.63 -3.11 -21.45
N GLN A 409 -17.28 -2.79 -22.69
CA GLN A 409 -17.93 -1.69 -23.41
C GLN A 409 -19.46 -1.93 -23.50
N GLY A 410 -19.90 -3.19 -23.62
CA GLY A 410 -21.32 -3.56 -23.67
C GLY A 410 -22.06 -3.30 -22.36
N LEU A 411 -21.45 -3.64 -21.22
CA LEU A 411 -21.99 -3.36 -19.88
C LEU A 411 -22.15 -1.86 -19.66
N ILE A 412 -21.12 -1.06 -20.00
CA ILE A 412 -21.16 0.39 -19.85
C ILE A 412 -22.23 1.00 -20.75
N GLN A 413 -22.32 0.55 -22.01
CA GLN A 413 -23.30 1.03 -22.97
C GLN A 413 -24.74 0.70 -22.58
N THR A 414 -24.98 -0.48 -21.99
CA THR A 414 -26.33 -0.93 -21.59
C THR A 414 -26.91 -0.05 -20.48
N TYR A 415 -26.07 0.39 -19.53
CA TYR A 415 -26.48 1.18 -18.36
C TYR A 415 -25.88 2.59 -18.35
N LEU A 416 -25.76 3.19 -19.54
CA LEU A 416 -25.03 4.45 -19.77
C LEU A 416 -25.40 5.58 -18.79
N ASP A 417 -26.70 5.70 -18.48
CA ASP A 417 -27.25 6.77 -17.64
C ASP A 417 -27.17 6.47 -16.14
N ASN A 418 -26.88 5.22 -15.76
CA ASN A 418 -26.79 4.81 -14.37
C ASN A 418 -25.40 5.08 -13.78
N TRP A 419 -24.36 5.07 -14.61
CA TRP A 419 -22.99 5.15 -14.14
C TRP A 419 -22.58 6.55 -13.68
N ASN A 420 -21.82 6.60 -12.58
CA ASN A 420 -21.08 7.79 -12.19
C ASN A 420 -19.79 7.92 -13.01
N TRP A 421 -19.82 8.78 -14.02
CA TRP A 421 -18.72 8.99 -14.96
C TRP A 421 -17.45 9.60 -14.35
N ALA A 422 -17.56 10.37 -13.26
CA ALA A 422 -16.38 10.88 -12.57
C ALA A 422 -15.61 9.73 -11.89
N THR A 423 -16.35 8.82 -11.26
CA THR A 423 -15.79 7.61 -10.64
C THR A 423 -15.18 6.68 -11.70
N LEU A 424 -15.92 6.38 -12.78
CA LEU A 424 -15.40 5.56 -13.87
C LEU A 424 -14.14 6.17 -14.52
N SER A 425 -14.11 7.49 -14.72
CA SER A 425 -12.94 8.18 -15.29
C SER A 425 -11.68 8.01 -14.45
N SER A 426 -11.80 7.73 -13.15
CA SER A 426 -10.68 7.54 -12.23
C SER A 426 -10.24 6.08 -12.08
N GLN A 427 -10.94 5.15 -12.76
CA GLN A 427 -10.76 3.73 -12.55
C GLN A 427 -9.77 3.12 -13.55
N ALA A 428 -8.60 2.72 -13.05
CA ALA A 428 -7.56 2.13 -13.87
C ALA A 428 -7.87 0.72 -14.43
N GLN A 429 -8.87 0.03 -13.87
CA GLN A 429 -9.20 -1.36 -14.25
C GLN A 429 -10.21 -1.48 -15.39
N LEU A 430 -10.74 -0.37 -15.90
CA LEU A 430 -11.58 -0.40 -17.11
C LEU A 430 -10.77 -0.89 -18.32
N PRO A 431 -11.42 -1.41 -19.38
CA PRO A 431 -10.75 -1.90 -20.59
C PRO A 431 -10.27 -0.73 -21.47
N TRP A 432 -9.39 0.11 -20.92
CA TRP A 432 -8.88 1.30 -21.58
C TRP A 432 -8.16 0.95 -22.89
N SER A 433 -8.57 1.66 -23.93
CA SER A 433 -7.94 1.70 -25.25
C SER A 433 -8.35 3.03 -25.89
N THR A 434 -7.68 3.44 -26.97
CA THR A 434 -8.08 4.64 -27.71
C THR A 434 -9.53 4.53 -28.22
N ASP A 435 -9.96 3.33 -28.60
CA ASP A 435 -11.32 3.09 -29.11
C ASP A 435 -12.36 3.10 -28.00
N PHE A 436 -12.05 2.51 -26.84
CA PHE A 436 -12.89 2.59 -25.65
C PHE A 436 -13.05 4.03 -25.15
N TYR A 437 -11.95 4.82 -25.15
CA TYR A 437 -12.03 6.24 -24.82
C TYR A 437 -12.91 7.00 -25.82
N ARG A 438 -12.71 6.78 -27.12
CA ARG A 438 -13.53 7.39 -28.19
C ARG A 438 -15.02 7.10 -28.04
N ALA A 439 -15.37 5.84 -27.73
CA ALA A 439 -16.76 5.39 -27.62
C ALA A 439 -17.58 6.22 -26.62
N PHE A 440 -16.96 6.67 -25.52
CA PHE A 440 -17.62 7.43 -24.46
C PHE A 440 -16.97 8.79 -24.18
N HIS A 441 -16.28 9.36 -25.18
CA HIS A 441 -15.46 10.59 -25.00
C HIS A 441 -16.24 11.78 -24.42
N ALA A 442 -17.55 11.87 -24.66
CA ALA A 442 -18.40 12.95 -24.15
C ALA A 442 -18.61 12.89 -22.63
N HIS A 443 -18.34 11.74 -22.01
CA HIS A 443 -18.58 11.51 -20.58
C HIS A 443 -17.28 11.47 -19.75
N TRP A 444 -16.14 11.19 -20.38
CA TRP A 444 -14.86 11.06 -19.67
C TRP A 444 -14.34 12.41 -19.16
N PHE A 445 -13.82 12.39 -17.93
CA PHE A 445 -13.07 13.50 -17.36
C PHE A 445 -11.57 13.31 -17.64
N ALA A 446 -11.06 13.97 -18.69
CA ALA A 446 -9.67 13.85 -19.13
C ALA A 446 -8.60 13.99 -18.02
N PRO A 447 -8.72 14.91 -17.03
CA PRO A 447 -7.75 15.00 -15.94
C PRO A 447 -7.70 13.74 -15.05
N LEU A 448 -8.84 13.05 -14.88
CA LEU A 448 -8.92 11.83 -14.08
C LEU A 448 -8.36 10.63 -14.85
N VAL A 449 -8.71 10.50 -16.13
CA VAL A 449 -8.24 9.39 -16.98
C VAL A 449 -6.71 9.45 -17.16
N SER A 450 -6.18 10.64 -17.44
CA SER A 450 -4.74 10.85 -17.61
C SER A 450 -3.92 10.60 -16.34
N ALA A 451 -4.54 10.58 -15.16
CA ALA A 451 -3.88 10.22 -13.90
C ALA A 451 -3.30 8.80 -13.91
N HIS A 452 -3.86 7.91 -14.73
CA HIS A 452 -3.46 6.50 -14.78
C HIS A 452 -3.39 5.91 -16.19
N GLN A 453 -3.71 6.66 -17.24
CA GLN A 453 -3.56 6.23 -18.64
C GLN A 453 -2.68 7.18 -19.43
N SER A 454 -1.68 6.62 -20.11
CA SER A 454 -0.78 7.37 -21.00
C SER A 454 -1.22 7.35 -22.46
N PHE A 455 -2.08 6.41 -22.86
CA PHE A 455 -2.47 6.14 -24.25
C PHE A 455 -1.28 6.12 -25.21
N ASP A 456 -0.20 5.47 -24.77
CA ASP A 456 1.04 5.29 -25.52
C ASP A 456 1.73 6.57 -25.98
N ILE A 457 1.52 7.69 -25.27
CA ILE A 457 2.16 8.97 -25.58
C ILE A 457 3.69 8.86 -25.68
N GLN A 458 4.32 7.92 -24.96
CA GLN A 458 5.76 7.66 -25.01
C GLN A 458 6.27 7.20 -26.39
N THR A 459 5.39 6.73 -27.27
CA THR A 459 5.75 6.34 -28.65
C THR A 459 6.02 7.56 -29.54
N LEU A 460 5.43 8.70 -29.21
CA LEU A 460 5.55 9.93 -29.98
C LEU A 460 6.97 10.49 -29.89
N GLN A 461 7.50 10.97 -31.01
CA GLN A 461 8.78 11.66 -31.03
C GLN A 461 8.59 13.15 -30.75
N ALA A 462 9.68 13.85 -30.42
CA ALA A 462 9.65 15.29 -30.17
C ALA A 462 8.96 16.09 -31.30
N ALA A 463 9.25 15.73 -32.56
CA ALA A 463 8.65 16.36 -33.73
C ALA A 463 7.12 16.10 -33.83
N ASP A 464 6.64 14.95 -33.36
CA ASP A 464 5.21 14.66 -33.32
C ASP A 464 4.52 15.51 -32.26
N ILE A 465 5.11 15.64 -31.07
CA ILE A 465 4.60 16.50 -30.00
C ILE A 465 4.55 17.96 -30.46
N GLU A 466 5.63 18.47 -31.06
CA GLU A 466 5.65 19.83 -31.60
C GLU A 466 4.55 20.06 -32.64
N ALA A 467 4.35 19.10 -33.56
CA ALA A 467 3.31 19.20 -34.55
C ALA A 467 1.89 19.19 -33.93
N LEU A 468 1.66 18.34 -32.93
CA LEU A 468 0.38 18.28 -32.20
C LEU A 468 0.06 19.60 -31.49
N LEU A 469 1.06 20.19 -30.83
CA LEU A 469 0.91 21.47 -30.12
C LEU A 469 0.66 22.64 -31.09
N GLN A 470 1.27 22.62 -32.29
CA GLN A 470 1.06 23.66 -33.32
C GLN A 470 -0.32 23.60 -33.97
N THR A 471 -0.95 22.42 -34.00
CA THR A 471 -2.27 22.24 -34.63
C THR A 471 -3.46 22.68 -33.78
N GLN A 472 -3.25 23.19 -32.56
CA GLN A 472 -4.31 23.62 -31.64
C GLN A 472 -4.60 25.14 -31.78
N PRO A 473 -5.73 25.57 -32.37
CA PRO A 473 -5.97 26.98 -32.68
C PRO A 473 -6.45 27.84 -31.51
N ASP A 474 -6.89 27.27 -30.39
CA ASP A 474 -7.48 28.02 -29.27
C ASP A 474 -6.84 27.65 -27.93
N ARG A 475 -5.71 28.30 -27.63
CA ARG A 475 -5.24 28.48 -26.23
C ARG A 475 -5.72 29.84 -25.75
N ALA A 476 -6.91 29.89 -25.17
CA ALA A 476 -7.22 30.98 -24.24
C ALA A 476 -6.52 30.67 -22.89
N PRO A 477 -5.86 31.65 -22.25
CA PRO A 477 -5.26 31.44 -20.95
C PRO A 477 -6.37 31.30 -19.89
N THR A 478 -6.42 30.16 -19.19
CA THR A 478 -7.14 30.01 -17.92
C THR A 478 -6.21 29.49 -16.85
#